data_AF-A0A954HDS0-F1
#
_entry.id   AF-A0A954HDS0-F1
#
_cell.length_a   1.000
_cell.length_b   1.000
_cell.length_c   1.000
_cell.angle_alpha   90.00
_cell.angle_beta   90.00
_cell.angle_gamma   90.00
#
_symmetry.space_group_name_H-M   'P 1'
#
loop_
_entity.id
_entity.type
_entity.pdbx_description
1 polymer ?
#
loop_
_entity_poly.entity_id
_entity_poly.type
_entity_poly.pdbx_seq_one_letter_code
_entity_poly.pdbx_strand_id
1 'polypeptide(L)'
;FYPAVLVAAIIGGFGSGLLAVGLTCLIALFGGPVLVSGPFIHTSADWLGMVVFIFNGTLMSALAEGMRRANARARTAMEHAEAANKAKSDFLATMSHELRTPLNSILGFSDLLRRDPTVSADQRADLDIINRSGNHLLGLINQVLDMAKIESGRTVLEPSPVDLPLLVKDVDSMMRTRAESAGLRFIAEVAEE
;
A
#
# COMPACT_ATOMS: atom_id res chain seq x y z
N PHE A 1 39.45 5.41 -14.17
CA PHE A 1 39.45 5.10 -12.72
C PHE A 1 38.14 5.44 -12.00
N TYR A 2 37.47 6.57 -12.29
CA TYR A 2 36.19 6.93 -11.64
C TYR A 2 35.05 5.89 -11.71
N PRO A 3 34.76 5.24 -12.86
CA PRO A 3 33.69 4.24 -12.92
C PRO A 3 33.93 3.04 -11.99
N ALA A 4 35.19 2.63 -11.81
CA ALA A 4 35.55 1.53 -10.92
C ALA A 4 35.32 1.88 -9.45
N VAL A 5 35.69 3.11 -9.04
CA VAL A 5 35.42 3.62 -7.68
C VAL A 5 33.91 3.70 -7.42
N LEU A 6 33.14 4.17 -8.40
CA LEU A 6 31.69 4.25 -8.29
C LEU A 6 31.05 2.87 -8.12
N VAL A 7 31.43 1.90 -8.96
CA VAL A 7 30.91 0.53 -8.88
C VAL A 7 31.27 -0.12 -7.54
N ALA A 8 32.53 0.02 -7.11
CA ALA A 8 32.95 -0.45 -5.79
C ALA A 8 32.11 0.20 -4.68
N ALA A 9 32.00 1.53 -4.68
CA ALA A 9 31.23 2.29 -3.72
C ALA A 9 29.74 1.94 -3.70
N ILE A 10 29.11 1.60 -4.83
CA ILE A 10 27.69 1.19 -4.92
C ILE A 10 27.48 -0.24 -4.41
N ILE A 11 28.42 -1.15 -4.66
CA ILE A 11 28.27 -2.56 -4.30
C ILE A 11 28.73 -2.83 -2.85
N GLY A 12 29.89 -2.32 -2.44
CA GLY A 12 30.62 -2.85 -1.27
C GLY A 12 30.78 -1.92 -0.06
N GLY A 13 30.07 -0.81 0.02
CA GLY A 13 30.20 0.11 1.16
C GLY A 13 31.10 1.32 0.89
N PHE A 14 31.08 2.26 1.83
CA PHE A 14 32.09 3.33 1.91
C PHE A 14 33.54 2.78 1.90
N GLY A 15 33.79 1.69 2.63
CA GLY A 15 35.11 1.08 2.72
C GLY A 15 35.63 0.55 1.38
N SER A 16 34.80 -0.14 0.61
CA SER A 16 35.20 -0.63 -0.73
C SER A 16 35.50 0.51 -1.72
N GLY A 17 34.75 1.62 -1.64
CA GLY A 17 35.01 2.81 -2.44
C GLY A 17 36.33 3.48 -2.08
N LEU A 18 36.62 3.63 -0.78
CA LEU A 18 37.92 4.12 -0.29
C LEU A 18 39.09 3.22 -0.70
N LEU A 19 38.92 1.90 -0.63
CA LEU A 19 39.93 0.94 -1.08
C LEU A 19 40.20 1.09 -2.59
N ALA A 20 39.16 1.28 -3.40
CA ALA A 20 39.31 1.51 -4.83
C ALA A 20 40.01 2.84 -5.15
N VAL A 21 39.72 3.91 -4.38
CA VAL A 21 40.43 5.19 -4.47
C VAL A 21 41.90 5.01 -4.11
N GLY A 22 42.20 4.34 -2.99
CA GLY A 22 43.57 4.09 -2.53
C GLY A 22 44.37 3.25 -3.52
N LEU A 23 43.78 2.18 -4.05
CA LEU A 23 44.41 1.32 -5.06
C LEU A 23 44.70 2.11 -6.35
N THR A 24 43.77 2.98 -6.77
CA THR A 24 43.99 3.87 -7.91
C THR A 24 45.16 4.82 -7.66
N CYS A 25 45.27 5.41 -6.47
CA CYS A 25 46.37 6.31 -6.13
C CYS A 25 47.72 5.58 -6.11
N LEU A 26 47.76 4.34 -5.60
CA LEU A 26 48.96 3.51 -5.63
C LEU A 26 49.38 3.19 -7.07
N ILE A 27 48.44 2.84 -7.94
CA ILE A 27 48.72 2.61 -9.37
C ILE A 27 49.20 3.90 -10.04
N ALA A 28 48.61 5.05 -9.73
CA ALA A 28 49.04 6.33 -10.30
C ALA A 28 50.47 6.72 -9.86
N LEU A 29 50.85 6.46 -8.60
CA LEU A 29 52.16 6.78 -8.06
C LEU A 29 53.27 5.83 -8.51
N PHE A 30 52.98 4.52 -8.56
CA PHE A 30 54.01 3.48 -8.73
C PHE A 30 53.84 2.61 -9.98
N GLY A 31 52.64 2.59 -10.56
CA GLY A 31 52.30 1.72 -11.68
C GLY A 31 52.80 2.21 -13.03
N GLY A 32 53.19 3.49 -13.14
CA GLY A 32 53.67 4.10 -14.39
C GLY A 32 54.78 3.27 -15.04
N PRO A 33 55.98 3.16 -14.44
CA PRO A 33 57.10 2.42 -15.03
C PRO A 33 56.82 0.97 -15.43
N VAL A 34 55.80 0.35 -14.82
CA VAL A 34 55.38 -1.04 -15.07
C VAL A 34 54.39 -1.14 -16.23
N LEU A 35 53.47 -0.18 -16.36
CA LEU A 35 52.34 -0.25 -17.31
C LEU A 35 52.57 0.57 -18.58
N VAL A 36 53.27 1.70 -18.48
CA VAL A 36 53.52 2.64 -19.58
C VAL A 36 54.90 3.23 -19.32
N SER A 37 55.89 3.09 -20.21
CA SER A 37 57.33 3.38 -19.98
C SER A 37 57.68 4.81 -19.49
N GLY A 38 57.24 5.19 -18.28
CA GLY A 38 57.28 6.52 -17.67
C GLY A 38 56.30 6.65 -16.47
N PRO A 39 56.50 7.61 -15.55
CA PRO A 39 55.58 7.83 -14.42
C PRO A 39 54.23 8.41 -14.90
N PHE A 40 53.09 8.06 -14.30
CA PHE A 40 51.80 8.67 -14.70
C PHE A 40 51.68 10.16 -14.34
N ILE A 41 52.44 10.62 -13.35
CA ILE A 41 52.41 11.99 -12.83
C ILE A 41 53.68 12.69 -13.33
N HIS A 42 53.52 13.62 -14.27
CA HIS A 42 54.63 14.32 -14.92
C HIS A 42 54.67 15.81 -14.56
N THR A 43 53.52 16.41 -14.29
CA THR A 43 53.35 17.86 -14.11
C THR A 43 52.72 18.20 -12.76
N SER A 44 52.84 19.47 -12.34
CA SER A 44 52.13 19.98 -11.16
C SER A 44 50.60 19.92 -11.30
N ALA A 45 50.08 19.95 -12.53
CA ALA A 45 48.66 19.79 -12.80
C ALA A 45 48.16 18.35 -12.50
N ASP A 46 48.99 17.33 -12.72
CA ASP A 46 48.64 15.94 -12.43
C ASP A 46 48.48 15.69 -10.92
N TRP A 47 49.28 16.37 -10.10
CA TRP A 47 49.14 16.36 -8.65
C TRP A 47 47.81 16.96 -8.20
N LEU A 48 47.40 18.07 -8.80
CA LEU A 48 46.08 18.66 -8.53
C LEU A 48 44.96 17.70 -8.96
N GLY A 49 45.10 17.05 -10.11
CA GLY A 49 44.18 16.00 -10.57
C GLY A 49 44.03 14.85 -9.56
N MET A 50 45.12 14.43 -8.92
CA MET A 50 45.08 13.38 -7.90
C MET A 50 44.35 13.82 -6.62
N VAL A 51 44.57 15.04 -6.15
CA VAL A 51 43.83 15.58 -4.99
C VAL A 51 42.33 15.67 -5.29
N VAL A 52 41.97 16.18 -6.48
CA VAL A 52 40.58 16.23 -6.96
C VAL A 52 39.99 14.83 -7.08
N PHE A 53 40.77 13.84 -7.52
CA PHE A 53 40.34 12.44 -7.58
C PHE A 53 40.04 11.86 -6.21
N ILE A 54 40.94 12.03 -5.23
CA ILE A 54 40.75 11.54 -3.86
C ILE A 54 39.52 12.17 -3.24
N PHE A 55 39.36 13.49 -3.38
CA PHE A 55 38.23 14.22 -2.84
C PHE A 55 36.90 13.73 -3.44
N ASN A 56 36.79 13.71 -4.77
CA ASN A 56 35.57 13.24 -5.44
C ASN A 56 35.28 11.76 -5.18
N GLY A 57 36.31 10.91 -5.15
CA GLY A 57 36.16 9.48 -4.87
C GLY A 57 35.67 9.22 -3.44
N THR A 58 36.19 9.97 -2.47
CA THR A 58 35.74 9.91 -1.07
C THR A 58 34.31 10.43 -0.93
N LEU A 59 33.99 11.56 -1.56
CA LEU A 59 32.65 12.12 -1.57
C LEU A 59 31.63 11.15 -2.19
N MET A 60 31.95 10.57 -3.35
CA MET A 60 31.09 9.59 -4.02
C MET A 60 30.88 8.33 -3.16
N SER A 61 31.93 7.88 -2.49
CA SER A 61 31.84 6.74 -1.56
C SER A 61 30.91 7.05 -0.38
N ALA A 62 30.99 8.26 0.18
CA ALA A 62 30.13 8.69 1.28
C ALA A 62 28.67 8.84 0.85
N LEU A 63 28.42 9.41 -0.33
CA LEU A 63 27.08 9.55 -0.91
C LEU A 63 26.44 8.19 -1.21
N ALA A 64 27.20 7.27 -1.82
CA ALA A 64 26.71 5.91 -2.11
C ALA A 64 26.32 5.15 -0.83
N GLU A 65 27.10 5.30 0.24
CA GLU A 65 26.77 4.73 1.54
C GLU A 65 25.52 5.35 2.16
N GLY A 66 25.38 6.68 2.09
CA GLY A 66 24.17 7.39 2.53
C GLY A 66 22.92 6.89 1.81
N MET A 67 22.99 6.78 0.48
CA MET A 67 21.89 6.29 -0.35
C MET A 67 21.52 4.84 -0.02
N ARG A 68 22.50 3.94 0.17
CA ARG A 68 22.22 2.56 0.58
C ARG A 68 21.53 2.49 1.92
N ARG A 69 22.01 3.22 2.93
CA ARG A 69 21.38 3.23 4.26
C ARG A 69 19.97 3.79 4.22
N ALA A 70 19.76 4.86 3.46
CA ALA A 70 18.43 5.44 3.27
C ALA A 70 17.48 4.44 2.60
N ASN A 71 17.92 3.77 1.53
CA ASN A 71 17.12 2.79 0.82
C ASN A 71 16.83 1.55 1.69
N ALA A 72 17.82 1.04 2.43
CA ALA A 72 17.61 -0.07 3.38
C ALA A 72 16.59 0.29 4.47
N ARG A 73 16.70 1.49 5.07
CA ARG A 73 15.73 1.98 6.06
C ARG A 73 14.34 2.14 5.47
N ALA A 74 14.24 2.71 4.26
CA ALA A 74 12.98 2.88 3.57
C ALA A 74 12.32 1.53 3.27
N ARG A 75 13.11 0.55 2.81
CA ARG A 75 12.64 -0.82 2.55
C ARG A 75 12.14 -1.50 3.82
N THR A 76 12.90 -1.46 4.91
CA THR A 76 12.47 -2.04 6.19
C THR A 76 11.21 -1.35 6.72
N ALA A 77 11.11 -0.02 6.63
CA ALA A 77 9.91 0.71 7.01
C ALA A 77 8.70 0.33 6.15
N MET A 78 8.90 0.13 4.85
CA MET A 78 7.86 -0.34 3.92
C MET A 78 7.39 -1.76 4.29
N GLU A 79 8.31 -2.69 4.51
CA GLU A 79 8.00 -4.06 4.93
C GLU A 79 7.22 -4.10 6.25
N HIS A 80 7.57 -3.26 7.23
CA HIS A 80 6.82 -3.11 8.47
C HIS A 80 5.41 -2.53 8.26
N ALA A 81 5.28 -1.51 7.41
CA ALA A 81 3.99 -0.90 7.10
C ALA A 81 3.05 -1.89 6.38
N GLU A 82 3.57 -2.65 5.42
CA GLU A 82 2.82 -3.70 4.72
C GLU A 82 2.36 -4.80 5.67
N ALA A 83 3.24 -5.27 6.57
CA ALA A 83 2.90 -6.27 7.57
C ALA A 83 1.79 -5.77 8.52
N ALA A 84 1.88 -4.51 8.98
CA ALA A 84 0.86 -3.89 9.82
C ALA A 84 -0.50 -3.77 9.10
N ASN A 85 -0.50 -3.36 7.82
CA ASN A 85 -1.72 -3.26 7.02
C ASN A 85 -2.38 -4.63 6.79
N LYS A 86 -1.57 -5.66 6.53
CA LYS A 86 -2.06 -7.03 6.40
C LYS A 86 -2.70 -7.51 7.71
N ALA A 87 -2.03 -7.32 8.83
CA ALA A 87 -2.54 -7.70 10.15
C ALA A 87 -3.84 -6.95 10.51
N LYS A 88 -3.91 -5.64 10.27
CA LYS A 88 -5.14 -4.83 10.43
C LYS A 88 -6.29 -5.42 9.62
N SER A 89 -6.02 -5.77 8.37
CA SER A 89 -7.04 -6.29 7.46
C SER A 89 -7.52 -7.69 7.85
N ASP A 90 -6.60 -8.57 8.28
CA ASP A 90 -6.93 -9.91 8.77
C ASP A 90 -7.77 -9.84 10.04
N PHE A 91 -7.38 -8.97 10.98
CA PHE A 91 -8.14 -8.72 12.21
C PHE A 91 -9.57 -8.25 11.91
N LEU A 92 -9.73 -7.26 11.02
CA LEU A 92 -11.05 -6.75 10.64
C LEU A 92 -11.92 -7.83 9.96
N ALA A 93 -11.31 -8.69 9.13
CA ALA A 93 -12.01 -9.80 8.49
C ALA A 93 -12.53 -10.81 9.51
N THR A 94 -11.69 -11.26 10.44
CA THR A 94 -12.09 -12.19 11.50
C THR A 94 -13.18 -11.60 12.38
N MET A 95 -13.00 -10.36 12.87
CA MET A 95 -14.00 -9.70 13.70
C MET A 95 -15.33 -9.49 12.96
N SER A 96 -15.32 -9.16 11.67
CA SER A 96 -16.55 -9.05 10.88
C SER A 96 -17.33 -10.36 10.87
N HIS A 97 -16.66 -11.50 10.66
CA HIS A 97 -17.30 -12.82 10.71
C HIS A 97 -17.84 -13.16 12.10
N GLU A 98 -17.09 -12.88 13.15
CA GLU A 98 -17.51 -13.13 14.53
C GLU A 98 -18.66 -12.23 14.99
N LEU A 99 -18.75 -11.00 14.48
CA LEU A 99 -19.84 -10.07 14.78
C LEU A 99 -21.11 -10.36 13.97
N ARG A 100 -20.98 -10.84 12.73
CA ARG A 100 -22.13 -11.12 11.85
C ARG A 100 -23.05 -12.19 12.43
N THR A 101 -22.48 -13.24 13.01
CA THR A 101 -23.24 -14.37 13.59
C THR A 101 -24.17 -13.94 14.74
N PRO A 102 -23.71 -13.31 15.84
CA PRO A 102 -24.58 -12.86 16.91
C PRO A 102 -25.53 -11.76 16.47
N LEU A 103 -25.10 -10.86 15.57
CA LEU A 103 -25.97 -9.79 15.06
C LEU A 103 -27.12 -10.34 14.22
N ASN A 104 -26.84 -11.30 13.34
CA ASN A 104 -27.88 -11.98 12.55
C ASN A 104 -28.85 -12.75 13.45
N SER A 105 -28.37 -13.34 14.54
CA SER A 105 -29.26 -13.98 15.54
C SER A 105 -30.18 -12.96 16.21
N ILE A 106 -29.66 -11.81 16.65
CA ILE A 106 -30.46 -10.73 17.26
C ILE A 106 -31.51 -10.22 16.27
N LEU A 107 -31.11 -9.94 15.02
CA LEU A 107 -32.03 -9.50 13.97
C LEU A 107 -33.11 -10.55 13.71
N GLY A 108 -32.73 -11.83 13.57
CA GLY A 108 -33.67 -12.93 13.34
C GLY A 108 -34.68 -13.11 14.47
N PHE A 109 -34.25 -13.05 15.74
CA PHE A 109 -35.15 -13.10 16.88
C PHE A 109 -36.06 -11.87 16.96
N SER A 110 -35.52 -10.67 16.68
CA SER A 110 -36.32 -9.45 16.67
C SER A 110 -37.39 -9.48 15.58
N ASP A 111 -37.09 -10.03 14.40
CA ASP A 111 -38.04 -10.21 13.31
C ASP A 111 -39.12 -11.25 13.63
N LEU A 112 -38.74 -12.34 14.30
CA LEU A 112 -39.69 -13.35 14.78
C LEU A 112 -40.67 -12.75 15.79
N LEU A 113 -40.17 -12.04 16.80
CA LEU A 113 -40.99 -11.38 17.80
C LEU A 113 -41.89 -10.31 17.17
N ARG A 114 -41.39 -9.58 16.17
CA ARG A 114 -42.21 -8.58 15.47
C ARG A 114 -43.40 -9.20 14.74
N ARG A 115 -43.35 -10.47 14.36
CA ARG A 115 -44.47 -11.16 13.70
C ARG A 115 -45.49 -11.73 14.68
N ASP A 116 -45.18 -11.74 15.98
CA ASP A 116 -46.08 -12.24 17.01
C ASP A 116 -47.26 -11.25 17.23
N PRO A 117 -48.52 -11.72 17.14
CA PRO A 117 -49.69 -10.89 17.36
C PRO A 117 -49.89 -10.47 18.84
N THR A 118 -49.19 -11.11 19.79
CA THR A 118 -49.27 -10.78 21.22
C THR A 118 -48.38 -9.59 21.62
N VAL A 119 -47.48 -9.16 20.73
CA VAL A 119 -46.56 -8.03 20.95
C VAL A 119 -47.28 -6.70 20.79
N SER A 120 -47.18 -5.84 21.81
CA SER A 120 -47.84 -4.53 21.85
C SER A 120 -47.29 -3.57 20.79
N ALA A 121 -48.03 -2.49 20.51
CA ALA A 121 -47.59 -1.47 19.56
C ALA A 121 -46.26 -0.82 19.96
N ASP A 122 -46.07 -0.54 21.26
CA ASP A 122 -44.83 0.06 21.77
C ASP A 122 -43.64 -0.91 21.64
N GLN A 123 -43.84 -2.18 22.00
CA GLN A 123 -42.81 -3.22 21.83
C GLN A 123 -42.43 -3.43 20.37
N ARG A 124 -43.40 -3.31 19.45
CA ARG A 124 -43.17 -3.39 18.01
C ARG A 124 -42.31 -2.23 17.51
N ALA A 125 -42.55 -1.02 18.03
CA ALA A 125 -41.71 0.14 17.74
C ALA A 125 -40.27 -0.03 18.26
N ASP A 126 -40.10 -0.59 19.46
CA ASP A 126 -38.78 -0.92 20.01
C ASP A 126 -38.05 -1.97 19.15
N LEU A 127 -38.75 -3.02 18.73
CA LEU A 127 -38.21 -4.04 17.82
C LEU A 127 -37.79 -3.45 16.47
N ASP A 128 -38.54 -2.49 15.92
CA ASP A 128 -38.17 -1.78 14.69
C ASP A 128 -36.91 -0.92 14.88
N ILE A 129 -36.72 -0.31 16.06
CA ILE A 129 -35.49 0.42 16.40
C ILE A 129 -34.30 -0.54 16.46
N ILE A 130 -34.43 -1.69 17.12
CA ILE A 130 -33.39 -2.73 17.17
C ILE A 130 -33.01 -3.17 15.76
N ASN A 131 -34.02 -3.46 14.92
CA ASN A 131 -33.81 -3.91 13.55
C ASN A 131 -33.07 -2.87 12.71
N ARG A 132 -33.52 -1.61 12.72
CA ARG A 132 -32.86 -0.52 11.97
C ARG A 132 -31.43 -0.32 12.43
N SER A 133 -31.19 -0.34 13.73
CA SER A 133 -29.86 -0.13 14.32
C SER A 133 -28.91 -1.28 13.99
N GLY A 134 -29.38 -2.53 14.07
CA GLY A 134 -28.58 -3.70 13.73
C GLY A 134 -28.23 -3.77 12.24
N ASN A 135 -29.19 -3.49 11.35
CA ASN A 135 -28.93 -3.40 9.91
C ASN A 135 -27.94 -2.28 9.58
N HIS A 136 -28.05 -1.12 10.24
CA HIS A 136 -27.09 -0.02 10.08
C HIS A 136 -25.67 -0.42 10.51
N LEU A 137 -25.52 -1.05 11.68
CA LEU A 137 -24.23 -1.53 12.18
C LEU A 137 -23.61 -2.58 11.24
N LEU A 138 -24.42 -3.51 10.72
CA LEU A 138 -23.94 -4.50 9.75
C LEU A 138 -23.42 -3.82 8.47
N GLY A 139 -24.11 -2.78 8.00
CA GLY A 139 -23.66 -1.95 6.88
C GLY A 139 -22.31 -1.28 7.14
N LEU A 140 -22.13 -0.67 8.31
CA LEU A 140 -20.85 -0.05 8.70
C LEU A 140 -19.71 -1.08 8.78
N ILE A 141 -19.97 -2.26 9.37
CA ILE A 141 -18.98 -3.35 9.45
C ILE A 141 -18.56 -3.79 8.04
N ASN A 142 -19.50 -3.96 7.13
CA ASN A 142 -19.20 -4.36 5.75
C ASN A 142 -18.39 -3.28 5.01
N GLN A 143 -18.74 -1.99 5.18
CA GLN A 143 -17.97 -0.89 4.57
C GLN A 143 -16.51 -0.85 5.06
N VAL A 144 -16.29 -1.04 6.36
CA VAL A 144 -14.92 -1.10 6.93
C VAL A 144 -14.16 -2.30 6.39
N LEU A 145 -14.84 -3.45 6.23
CA LEU A 145 -14.24 -4.67 5.66
C LEU A 145 -13.84 -4.46 4.19
N ASP A 146 -14.72 -3.89 3.38
CA ASP A 146 -14.47 -3.66 1.96
C ASP A 146 -13.30 -2.69 1.78
N MET A 147 -13.24 -1.62 2.60
CA MET A 147 -12.10 -0.71 2.59
C MET A 147 -10.79 -1.41 2.98
N ALA A 148 -10.81 -2.30 3.99
CA ALA A 148 -9.63 -3.08 4.36
C ALA A 148 -9.16 -4.06 3.26
N LYS A 149 -10.08 -4.66 2.50
CA LYS A 149 -9.74 -5.50 1.34
C LYS A 149 -9.12 -4.69 0.20
N ILE A 150 -9.58 -3.47 -0.03
CA ILE A 150 -9.02 -2.54 -1.02
C ILE A 150 -7.62 -2.09 -0.59
N GLU A 151 -7.44 -1.63 0.66
CA GLU A 151 -6.16 -1.18 1.20
C GLU A 151 -5.08 -2.27 1.19
N SER A 152 -5.47 -3.54 1.38
CA SER A 152 -4.54 -4.68 1.34
C SER A 152 -4.31 -5.28 -0.05
N GLY A 153 -4.87 -4.70 -1.11
CA GLY A 153 -4.74 -5.20 -2.49
C GLY A 153 -5.39 -6.57 -2.71
N ARG A 154 -6.28 -7.01 -1.81
CA ARG A 154 -6.96 -8.32 -1.85
C ARG A 154 -8.31 -8.29 -2.55
N THR A 155 -8.64 -7.18 -3.19
CA THR A 155 -9.84 -7.07 -4.00
C THR A 155 -9.60 -7.75 -5.34
N VAL A 156 -10.17 -8.94 -5.53
CA VAL A 156 -10.15 -9.66 -6.81
C VAL A 156 -11.41 -9.27 -7.56
N LEU A 157 -11.24 -8.64 -8.72
CA LEU A 157 -12.34 -8.45 -9.66
C LEU A 157 -12.54 -9.76 -10.42
N GLU A 158 -13.78 -10.22 -10.49
CA GLU A 158 -14.18 -11.37 -11.32
C GLU A 158 -14.95 -10.83 -12.54
N PRO A 159 -14.29 -10.63 -13.69
CA PRO A 159 -14.98 -10.16 -14.88
C PRO A 159 -15.96 -11.23 -15.35
N SER A 160 -17.22 -10.86 -15.45
CA SER A 160 -18.27 -11.71 -16.00
C SER A 160 -19.18 -10.89 -16.91
N PRO A 161 -19.85 -11.52 -17.90
CA PRO A 161 -20.88 -10.84 -18.69
C PRO A 161 -21.98 -10.31 -17.76
N VAL A 162 -22.32 -9.03 -17.90
CA VAL A 162 -23.36 -8.37 -17.11
C VAL A 162 -24.47 -7.91 -18.04
N ASP A 163 -25.71 -8.30 -17.74
CA ASP A 163 -26.91 -7.74 -18.34
C ASP A 163 -27.20 -6.38 -17.69
N LEU A 164 -26.69 -5.31 -18.32
CA LEU A 164 -26.82 -3.94 -17.83
C LEU A 164 -28.29 -3.50 -17.69
N PRO A 165 -29.18 -3.72 -18.68
CA PRO A 165 -30.61 -3.42 -18.53
C PRO A 165 -31.25 -4.09 -17.32
N LEU A 166 -30.97 -5.38 -17.10
CA LEU A 166 -31.50 -6.11 -15.95
C LEU A 166 -30.95 -5.58 -14.63
N LEU A 167 -29.65 -5.33 -14.54
CA LEU A 167 -29.02 -4.76 -13.35
C LEU A 167 -29.61 -3.39 -12.98
N VAL A 168 -29.80 -2.51 -13.97
CA VAL A 168 -30.38 -1.19 -13.74
C VAL A 168 -31.84 -1.31 -13.29
N LYS A 169 -32.59 -2.26 -13.82
CA LYS A 169 -33.98 -2.54 -13.39
C LYS A 169 -34.05 -3.02 -11.94
N ASP A 170 -33.13 -3.89 -11.53
CA ASP A 170 -33.06 -4.37 -10.15
C ASP A 170 -32.73 -3.22 -9.17
N VAL A 171 -31.80 -2.35 -9.57
CA VAL A 171 -31.46 -1.13 -8.80
C VAL A 171 -32.64 -0.16 -8.75
N ASP A 172 -33.37 0.03 -9.85
CA ASP A 172 -34.56 0.88 -9.89
C ASP A 172 -35.61 0.41 -8.89
N SER A 173 -35.94 -0.89 -8.88
CA SER A 173 -36.89 -1.48 -7.93
C SER A 173 -36.50 -1.22 -6.47
N MET A 174 -35.21 -1.42 -6.14
CA MET A 174 -34.69 -1.17 -4.79
C MET A 174 -34.75 0.30 -4.38
N MET A 175 -34.39 1.21 -5.28
CA MET A 175 -34.32 2.65 -4.98
C MET A 175 -35.69 3.32 -5.03
N ARG A 176 -36.60 2.85 -5.88
CA ARG A 176 -37.96 3.39 -6.02
C ARG A 176 -38.74 3.33 -4.72
N THR A 177 -38.67 2.19 -4.01
CA THR A 177 -39.30 2.03 -2.68
C THR A 177 -38.78 3.07 -1.67
N ARG A 178 -37.47 3.34 -1.68
CA ARG A 178 -36.84 4.32 -0.78
C ARG A 178 -37.18 5.75 -1.18
N ALA A 179 -37.16 6.05 -2.48
CA ALA A 179 -37.49 7.36 -3.01
C ALA A 179 -38.95 7.73 -2.70
N GLU A 180 -39.89 6.80 -2.88
CA GLU A 180 -41.29 6.96 -2.51
C GLU A 180 -41.46 7.24 -1.02
N SER A 181 -40.77 6.48 -0.16
CA SER A 181 -40.81 6.72 1.30
C SER A 181 -40.25 8.09 1.71
N ALA A 182 -39.38 8.68 0.88
CA ALA A 182 -38.77 9.99 1.09
C ALA A 182 -39.48 11.12 0.31
N GLY A 183 -40.54 10.81 -0.45
CA GLY A 183 -41.24 11.77 -1.29
C GLY A 183 -40.42 12.30 -2.48
N LEU A 184 -39.42 11.54 -2.94
CA LEU A 184 -38.51 11.92 -4.02
C LEU A 184 -38.91 11.25 -5.35
N ARG A 185 -38.75 11.99 -6.45
CA ARG A 185 -38.88 11.44 -7.80
C ARG A 185 -37.57 10.76 -8.22
N PHE A 186 -37.63 9.47 -8.55
CA PHE A 186 -36.50 8.70 -9.05
C PHE A 186 -36.76 8.22 -10.49
N ILE A 187 -35.79 8.45 -11.38
CA ILE A 187 -35.84 8.09 -12.80
C ILE A 187 -34.58 7.29 -13.12
N ALA A 188 -34.75 6.11 -13.71
CA ALA A 188 -33.65 5.30 -14.24
C ALA A 188 -33.82 5.21 -15.77
N GLU A 189 -32.78 5.56 -16.50
CA GLU A 189 -32.73 5.50 -17.96
C GLU A 189 -31.56 4.59 -18.38
N VAL A 190 -31.83 3.66 -19.29
CA VAL A 190 -30.84 2.81 -19.93
C VAL A 190 -30.87 3.16 -21.41
N ALA A 191 -29.71 3.47 -21.99
CA ALA A 191 -29.62 3.69 -23.43
C ALA A 191 -29.95 2.37 -24.14
N GLU A 192 -30.89 2.40 -25.08
CA GLU A 192 -31.11 1.30 -26.01
C GLU A 192 -29.95 1.28 -27.02
N GLU A 193 -29.43 0.08 -27.28
CA GLU A 193 -28.35 -0.18 -28.26
C GLU A 193 -28.84 -0.01 -29.70
#